data_AF-A0A3D4GRH3-F1
#
_entry.id   AF-A0A3D4GRH3-F1
#
_cell.length_a   1.000
_cell.length_b   1.000
_cell.length_c   1.000
_cell.angle_alpha   90.00
_cell.angle_beta   90.00
_cell.angle_gamma   90.00
#
_symmetry.space_group_name_H-M   'P 1'
#
loop_
_entity.id
_entity.type
_entity.pdbx_description
1 polymer ?
#
loop_
_entity_poly.entity_id
_entity_poly.type
_entity_poly.pdbx_seq_one_letter_code
_entity_poly.pdbx_strand_id
1 'polypeptide(L)'
;WSVVQVDSQSPEDIIEALRTGGFYASTGVTIMEIATTEAVITVRTENADRIRLIGDYGVIQKTEEAPSATFRVPDDLTNRGNATYARVECYWSGGRMAWTQPFFLS
;
A
#
# COMPACT_ATOMS: atom_id res chain seq x y z
N TRP A 1 -3.34 10.75 -9.15
CA TRP A 1 -4.33 11.31 -8.20
C TRP A 1 -4.00 10.84 -6.80
N SER A 2 -4.27 11.65 -5.77
CA SER A 2 -4.37 11.16 -4.39
C SER A 2 -5.81 10.74 -4.12
N VAL A 3 -6.00 9.54 -3.62
CA VAL A 3 -7.30 8.98 -3.25
C VAL A 3 -7.31 8.83 -1.73
N VAL A 4 -8.23 9.52 -1.08
CA VAL A 4 -8.37 9.53 0.39
C VAL A 4 -9.42 8.49 0.78
N GLN A 5 -9.09 7.62 1.74
CA GLN A 5 -10.00 6.58 2.24
C GLN A 5 -10.80 7.12 3.42
N VAL A 6 -12.06 7.47 3.16
CA VAL A 6 -12.99 8.00 4.16
C VAL A 6 -14.40 7.48 3.87
N ASP A 7 -15.17 7.22 4.92
CA ASP A 7 -16.59 6.87 4.81
C ASP A 7 -17.47 8.07 4.46
N SER A 8 -16.99 9.29 4.77
CA SER A 8 -17.67 10.56 4.59
C SER A 8 -16.72 11.59 3.99
N GLN A 9 -17.22 12.42 3.06
CA GLN A 9 -16.43 13.49 2.43
C GLN A 9 -16.42 14.78 3.25
N SER A 10 -16.54 14.68 4.58
CA SER A 10 -16.41 15.85 5.45
C SER A 10 -14.96 16.35 5.44
N PRO A 11 -14.74 17.67 5.60
CA PRO A 11 -13.39 18.21 5.74
C PRO A 11 -12.60 17.55 6.88
N GLU A 12 -13.26 17.26 8.00
CA GLU A 12 -12.67 16.66 9.20
C GLU A 12 -12.16 15.24 8.91
N ASP A 13 -12.99 14.40 8.29
CA ASP A 13 -12.64 13.01 7.95
C ASP A 13 -11.48 12.98 6.94
N ILE A 14 -11.52 13.86 5.93
CA ILE A 14 -10.46 13.97 4.92
C ILE A 14 -9.14 14.38 5.57
N ILE A 15 -9.15 15.39 6.44
CA ILE A 15 -7.94 15.85 7.13
C ILE A 15 -7.37 14.74 8.02
N GLU A 16 -8.22 14.02 8.75
CA GLU A 16 -7.79 12.93 9.62
C GLU A 16 -7.18 11.78 8.83
N ALA A 17 -7.81 11.36 7.73
CA ALA A 17 -7.26 10.33 6.85
C ALA A 17 -5.91 10.76 6.25
N LEU A 18 -5.75 12.02 5.84
CA LEU A 18 -4.47 12.53 5.36
C LEU A 18 -3.38 12.52 6.44
N ARG A 19 -3.72 12.86 7.69
CA ARG A 19 -2.78 12.85 8.82
C ARG A 19 -2.32 11.45 9.21
N THR A 20 -3.24 10.49 9.18
CA THR A 20 -3.00 9.10 9.58
C THR A 20 -2.47 8.23 8.45
N GLY A 21 -2.32 8.77 7.24
CA GLY A 21 -1.83 8.03 6.07
C GLY A 21 -2.89 7.18 5.38
N GLY A 22 -4.18 7.38 5.69
CA GLY A 22 -5.35 6.78 5.04
C GLY A 22 -5.59 7.29 3.62
N PHE A 23 -4.55 7.36 2.80
CA PHE A 23 -4.64 7.76 1.39
C PHE A 23 -3.56 7.09 0.56
N TYR A 24 -3.80 6.98 -0.75
CA TYR A 24 -2.85 6.39 -1.69
C TYR A 24 -2.81 7.19 -2.99
N ALA A 25 -1.73 7.06 -3.74
CA ALA A 25 -1.66 7.66 -5.06
C ALA A 25 -2.00 6.62 -6.13
N SER A 26 -2.67 7.06 -7.21
CA SER A 26 -3.12 6.18 -8.29
C SER A 26 -3.10 6.84 -9.66
N THR A 27 -2.81 6.03 -10.68
CA THR A 27 -2.95 6.33 -12.11
C THR A 27 -4.04 5.47 -12.78
N GLY A 28 -4.91 4.83 -12.00
CA GLY A 28 -6.04 4.05 -12.49
C GLY A 28 -6.22 2.67 -11.85
N VAL A 29 -5.58 2.43 -10.69
CA VAL A 29 -5.90 1.29 -9.81
C VAL A 29 -6.72 1.79 -8.62
N THR A 30 -7.80 1.08 -8.30
CA THR A 30 -8.63 1.31 -7.12
C THR A 30 -8.21 0.35 -6.01
N ILE A 31 -7.74 0.89 -4.89
CA ILE A 31 -7.51 0.12 -3.67
C ILE A 31 -8.78 0.21 -2.83
N MET A 32 -9.43 -0.93 -2.61
CA MET A 32 -10.66 -1.03 -1.86
C MET A 32 -10.42 -1.07 -0.35
N GLU A 33 -9.25 -1.55 0.06
CA GLU A 33 -8.92 -1.75 1.46
C GLU A 33 -7.41 -1.71 1.66
N ILE A 34 -6.99 -0.90 2.65
CA ILE A 34 -5.66 -0.91 3.22
C ILE A 34 -5.85 -1.14 4.72
N ALA A 35 -5.52 -2.35 5.18
CA ALA A 35 -5.62 -2.70 6.59
C ALA A 35 -4.23 -2.97 7.15
N THR A 36 -3.95 -2.40 8.32
CA THR A 36 -2.69 -2.63 9.02
C THR A 36 -2.94 -3.08 10.45
N THR A 37 -2.12 -4.02 10.90
CA THR A 37 -1.92 -4.37 12.31
C THR A 37 -0.44 -4.22 12.62
N GLU A 38 0.00 -4.51 13.84
CA GLU A 38 1.41 -4.32 14.26
C GLU A 38 2.45 -4.94 13.30
N ALA A 39 2.16 -6.11 12.73
CA ALA A 39 3.12 -6.85 11.89
C ALA A 39 2.55 -7.29 10.53
N VAL A 40 1.35 -6.84 10.16
CA VAL A 40 0.68 -7.31 8.94
C VAL A 40 0.08 -6.15 8.17
N ILE A 41 0.38 -6.10 6.87
CA ILE A 41 -0.23 -5.20 5.90
C ILE A 41 -1.10 -6.04 4.97
N THR A 42 -2.38 -5.72 4.86
CA THR A 42 -3.30 -6.33 3.89
C THR A 42 -3.79 -5.27 2.92
N VAL A 43 -3.75 -5.59 1.63
CA VAL A 43 -4.25 -4.73 0.57
C VAL A 43 -5.18 -5.54 -0.33
N ARG A 44 -6.33 -4.96 -0.65
CA ARG A 44 -7.27 -5.50 -1.63
C ARG A 44 -7.62 -4.43 -2.65
N THR A 45 -7.60 -4.82 -3.91
CA THR A 45 -7.86 -3.94 -5.04
C THR A 45 -9.08 -4.41 -5.81
N GLU A 46 -9.72 -3.48 -6.51
CA GLU A 46 -10.78 -3.83 -7.46
C GLU A 46 -10.20 -4.46 -8.73
N ASN A 47 -9.05 -3.94 -9.17
CA ASN A 47 -8.54 -4.17 -10.51
C ASN A 47 -7.02 -4.29 -10.59
N ALA A 48 -6.27 -4.63 -9.54
CA ALA A 48 -4.86 -4.97 -9.73
C ALA A 48 -4.73 -6.46 -10.11
N ASP A 49 -3.76 -6.78 -10.96
CA ASP A 49 -3.37 -8.16 -11.27
C ASP A 49 -2.11 -8.60 -10.51
N ARG A 50 -1.37 -7.62 -9.97
CA ARG A 50 -0.15 -7.84 -9.20
C ARG A 50 0.01 -6.82 -8.09
N ILE A 51 0.42 -7.31 -6.92
CA ILE A 51 0.72 -6.49 -5.75
C ILE A 51 2.14 -6.80 -5.27
N ARG A 52 2.92 -5.77 -4.94
CA ARG A 52 4.31 -5.88 -4.50
C ARG A 52 4.52 -5.22 -3.15
N LEU A 53 5.26 -5.90 -2.30
CA LEU A 53 5.87 -5.32 -1.11
C LEU A 53 7.22 -4.72 -1.50
N ILE A 54 7.40 -3.45 -1.16
CA ILE A 54 8.57 -2.65 -1.46
C ILE A 54 9.23 -2.24 -0.15
N GLY A 55 10.55 -2.36 -0.08
CA GLY A 55 11.36 -1.85 1.02
C GLY A 55 12.25 -0.68 0.58
N ASP A 56 13.29 -0.41 1.37
CA ASP A 56 14.23 0.68 1.12
C ASP A 56 14.78 0.70 -0.32
N TYR A 57 15.01 1.92 -0.83
CA TYR A 57 15.53 2.16 -2.18
C TYR A 57 14.65 1.60 -3.32
N GLY A 58 13.37 1.31 -3.05
CA GLY A 58 12.46 0.74 -4.05
C GLY A 58 12.72 -0.74 -4.33
N VAL A 59 13.41 -1.45 -3.43
CA VAL A 59 13.69 -2.88 -3.59
C VAL A 59 12.40 -3.67 -3.45
N ILE A 60 12.11 -4.51 -4.45
CA ILE A 60 11.01 -5.47 -4.39
C ILE A 60 11.38 -6.57 -3.38
N GLN A 61 10.52 -6.76 -2.40
CA GLN A 61 10.70 -7.72 -1.31
C GLN A 61 9.88 -8.98 -1.57
N LYS A 62 8.63 -8.79 -2.01
CA LYS A 62 7.70 -9.86 -2.35
C LYS A 62 6.75 -9.43 -3.45
N THR A 63 6.28 -10.38 -4.24
CA THR A 63 5.30 -10.18 -5.31
C THR A 63 4.20 -11.22 -5.17
N GLU A 64 2.95 -10.76 -5.21
CA GLU A 64 1.75 -11.59 -5.28
C GLU A 64 1.04 -11.28 -6.61
N GLU A 65 0.84 -12.30 -7.45
CA GLU A 65 0.09 -12.18 -8.73
C GLU A 65 -1.40 -12.40 -8.46
N ALA A 66 -2.00 -11.50 -7.69
CA ALA A 66 -3.39 -11.54 -7.25
C ALA A 66 -3.94 -10.13 -6.96
N PRO A 67 -5.27 -9.92 -7.00
CA PRO A 67 -5.89 -8.63 -6.67
C PRO A 67 -5.88 -8.30 -5.17
N SER A 68 -5.39 -9.22 -4.33
CA SER A 68 -5.25 -9.06 -2.89
C SER A 68 -3.96 -9.69 -2.39
N ALA A 69 -3.32 -9.07 -1.39
CA ALA A 69 -2.10 -9.56 -0.79
C ALA A 69 -2.07 -9.28 0.73
N THR A 70 -1.39 -10.16 1.45
CA THR A 70 -1.10 -10.01 2.87
C THR A 70 0.39 -10.21 3.09
N PHE A 71 1.05 -9.21 3.67
CA PHE A 71 2.48 -9.20 3.93
C PHE A 71 2.74 -9.16 5.43
N ARG A 72 3.68 -9.96 5.90
CA ARG A 72 4.19 -9.94 7.29
C ARG A 72 5.43 -9.08 7.34
N VAL A 73 5.45 -8.03 8.12
CA VAL A 73 6.54 -7.05 8.18
C VAL A 73 7.06 -7.00 9.62
N PRO A 74 8.38 -7.12 9.87
CA PRO A 74 9.48 -7.06 8.89
C PRO A 74 9.84 -8.39 8.20
N ASP A 75 9.20 -9.50 8.54
CA ASP A 75 9.62 -10.85 8.09
C ASP A 75 9.72 -11.02 6.57
N ASP A 76 8.81 -10.43 5.79
CA ASP A 76 8.82 -10.48 4.32
C ASP A 76 9.84 -9.48 3.71
N LEU A 77 10.47 -8.60 4.49
CA LEU A 77 11.48 -7.62 4.05
C LEU A 77 12.90 -8.21 4.11
N THR A 78 13.12 -9.30 3.37
CA THR A 78 14.36 -10.09 3.45
C THR A 78 15.51 -9.51 2.62
N ASN A 79 15.22 -8.73 1.57
CA ASN A 79 16.25 -8.16 0.71
C ASN A 79 16.86 -6.90 1.34
N ARG A 80 18.19 -6.89 1.43
CA ARG A 80 19.03 -5.81 1.97
C ARG A 80 18.95 -5.56 3.48
N GLY A 81 18.10 -6.29 4.23
CA GLY A 81 18.03 -6.26 5.69
C GLY A 81 17.69 -4.89 6.30
N ASN A 82 17.11 -4.86 7.50
CA ASN A 82 16.87 -3.62 8.27
C ASN A 82 16.17 -2.50 7.48
N ALA A 83 15.15 -2.85 6.69
CA ALA A 83 14.38 -1.86 5.96
C ALA A 83 13.75 -0.83 6.91
N THR A 84 13.84 0.45 6.56
CA THR A 84 13.27 1.56 7.35
C THR A 84 11.78 1.77 7.11
N TYR A 85 11.27 1.28 5.99
CA TYR A 85 9.84 1.31 5.67
C TYR A 85 9.41 0.12 4.81
N ALA A 86 8.10 -0.13 4.83
CA ALA A 86 7.40 -0.94 3.84
C ALA A 86 6.48 -0.04 3.00
N ARG A 87 6.30 -0.36 1.73
CA ARG A 87 5.28 0.25 0.85
C ARG A 87 4.65 -0.82 -0.01
N VAL A 88 3.36 -0.67 -0.31
CA VAL A 88 2.67 -1.57 -1.24
C VAL A 88 2.46 -0.87 -2.57
N GLU A 89 2.83 -1.54 -3.65
CA GLU A 89 2.56 -1.12 -5.03
C GLU A 89 1.62 -2.12 -5.71
N CYS A 90 0.54 -1.60 -6.29
CA CYS A 90 -0.47 -2.36 -7.00
C CYS A 90 -0.39 -2.02 -8.50
N TYR A 91 -0.38 -3.03 -9.36
CA TYR A 91 -0.20 -2.90 -10.80
C TYR A 91 -1.41 -3.44 -11.54
N TRP A 92 -1.71 -2.82 -12.69
CA TRP A 92 -2.70 -3.29 -13.65
C TRP A 92 -2.19 -3.08 -15.08
N SER A 93 -2.95 -3.63 -16.04
CA SER A 93 -2.75 -3.43 -17.47
C SER A 93 -2.60 -1.97 -17.91
N GLY A 94 -1.77 -1.76 -18.94
CA GLY A 94 -1.54 -0.45 -19.53
C GLY A 94 -0.69 0.50 -18.67
N GLY A 95 0.08 -0.03 -17.72
CA GLY A 95 0.95 0.76 -16.84
C GLY A 95 0.21 1.52 -15.74
N ARG A 96 -1.06 1.18 -15.51
CA ARG A 96 -1.84 1.75 -14.39
C ARG A 96 -1.36 1.16 -13.08
N MET A 97 -1.24 2.02 -12.07
CA MET A 97 -0.68 1.65 -10.79
C MET A 97 -1.36 2.39 -9.65
N ALA A 98 -1.19 1.86 -8.45
CA ALA A 98 -1.39 2.57 -7.20
C ALA A 98 -0.27 2.26 -6.21
N TRP A 99 0.03 3.18 -5.31
CA TRP A 99 0.98 2.97 -4.23
C TRP A 99 0.51 3.64 -2.94
N THR A 100 0.65 2.90 -1.84
CA THR A 100 0.31 3.38 -0.49
C THR A 100 1.31 4.44 -0.02
N GLN A 101 0.97 5.13 1.08
CA GLN A 101 2.00 5.80 1.88
C GLN A 101 3.01 4.77 2.43
N PRO A 102 4.25 5.18 2.75
CA PRO A 102 5.19 4.33 3.46
C PRO A 102 4.70 4.02 4.88
N PHE A 103 4.80 2.76 5.27
CA PHE A 103 4.65 2.28 6.64
C PHE A 103 6.05 2.25 7.27
N PHE A 104 6.35 3.20 8.13
CA PHE A 104 7.68 3.29 8.77
C PHE A 104 7.85 2.20 9.84
N LEU A 105 9.03 1.60 9.85
CA LEU A 105 9.42 0.54 10.79
C LEU A 105 10.34 1.15 11.84
N SER A 106 9.85 1.22 13.07
CA SER A 106 10.54 1.81 14.23
C SER A 106 11.65 0.92 14.76
#